data_AF-A0A9N8EJ87-F1
#
_entry.id   AF-A0A9N8EJ87-F1
#
_cell.length_a   1.000
_cell.length_b   1.000
_cell.length_c   1.000
_cell.angle_alpha   90.00
_cell.angle_beta   90.00
_cell.angle_gamma   90.00
#
_symmetry.space_group_name_H-M   'P 1'
#
loop_
_entity.id
_entity.type
_entity.pdbx_description
1 polymer ?
#
loop_
_entity_poly.entity_id
_entity_poly.type
_entity_poly.pdbx_seq_one_letter_code
_entity_poly.pdbx_strand_id
1 'polypeptide(L)'
;MPFHKQYADGSPRPLFRGWLHGVCTLIFLPLVYMNWDDIPAPAAPALIAISCLFVFSSLVHLVPWKSSALEQAITRVDKSCSLAICVASFMAPQLLESEACKPDFSFSLLTVGIPVGLSFFGVLFGLGPIAFASCGVAFASVIWFYGLHVADTEFFYCLLGCTLLYALGFYLYASQVGGHHPFWGYHEWMHLIDTIGLLVNTRAVFVLSSYTDEICSAGSTVAESVVHSGLLNDLSWLSIQ
;
A
#
# COMPACT_ATOMS: atom_id res chain seq x y z
N MET A 1 -2.11 36.98 -7.00
CA MET A 1 -1.37 35.73 -6.75
C MET A 1 -1.64 34.72 -7.87
N PRO A 2 -0.95 34.79 -9.03
CA PRO A 2 -1.18 33.88 -10.16
C PRO A 2 -0.56 32.48 -9.96
N PHE A 3 0.48 32.37 -9.13
CA PHE A 3 1.32 31.17 -8.98
C PHE A 3 0.64 29.93 -8.37
N HIS A 4 -0.58 30.03 -7.85
CA HIS A 4 -1.29 28.87 -7.26
C HIS A 4 -2.32 28.24 -8.19
N LYS A 5 -2.55 28.80 -9.39
CA LYS A 5 -3.60 28.32 -10.30
C LYS A 5 -3.12 27.34 -11.35
N GLN A 6 -1.81 27.27 -11.61
CA GLN A 6 -1.24 26.45 -12.67
C GLN A 6 0.07 25.79 -12.23
N TYR A 7 0.30 24.56 -12.70
CA TYR A 7 1.60 23.86 -12.61
C TYR A 7 2.65 24.54 -13.49
N ALA A 8 3.93 24.14 -13.33
CA ALA A 8 5.02 24.63 -14.19
C ALA A 8 4.81 24.31 -15.68
N ASP A 9 3.97 23.33 -16.01
CA ASP A 9 3.56 22.96 -17.37
C ASP A 9 2.31 23.72 -17.90
N GLY A 10 1.76 24.64 -17.10
CA GLY A 10 0.58 25.45 -17.46
C GLY A 10 -0.78 24.79 -17.19
N SER A 11 -0.82 23.52 -16.76
CA SER A 11 -2.09 22.85 -16.42
C SER A 11 -2.70 23.43 -15.13
N PRO A 12 -4.04 23.52 -15.01
CA PRO A 12 -4.68 24.09 -13.82
C PRO A 12 -4.41 23.23 -12.58
N ARG A 13 -4.07 23.89 -11.46
CA ARG A 13 -3.85 23.26 -10.14
C ARG A 13 -5.15 23.35 -9.33
N PRO A 14 -5.84 22.23 -9.05
CA PRO A 14 -7.06 22.26 -8.26
C PRO A 14 -6.82 22.82 -6.86
N LEU A 15 -7.79 23.55 -6.32
CA LEU A 15 -7.63 24.27 -5.05
C LEU A 15 -7.36 23.33 -3.86
N PHE A 16 -7.99 22.14 -3.87
CA PHE A 16 -7.88 21.14 -2.81
C PHE A 16 -6.78 20.10 -3.09
N ARG A 17 -5.99 20.28 -4.13
CA ARG A 17 -4.94 19.31 -4.48
C ARG A 17 -3.88 19.27 -3.38
N GLY A 18 -3.67 18.09 -2.81
CA GLY A 18 -2.73 17.86 -1.72
C GLY A 18 -3.22 18.28 -0.33
N TRP A 19 -4.40 18.89 -0.20
CA TRP A 19 -4.94 19.28 1.11
C TRP A 19 -5.22 18.08 1.99
N LEU A 20 -5.81 17.02 1.42
CA LEU A 20 -6.10 15.80 2.17
C LEU A 20 -4.83 15.23 2.81
N HIS A 21 -3.78 15.01 2.03
CA HIS A 21 -2.50 14.53 2.54
C HIS A 21 -1.80 15.56 3.44
N GLY A 22 -2.01 16.87 3.22
CA GLY A 22 -1.56 17.91 4.14
C GLY A 22 -2.21 17.82 5.53
N VAL A 23 -3.53 17.62 5.60
CA VAL A 23 -4.25 17.38 6.85
C VAL A 23 -3.79 16.07 7.48
N CYS A 24 -3.61 15.01 6.69
CA CYS A 24 -3.09 13.74 7.18
C CYS A 24 -1.67 13.90 7.74
N THR A 25 -0.78 14.67 7.12
CA THR A 25 0.55 15.00 7.68
C THR A 25 0.42 15.62 9.06
N LEU A 26 -0.46 16.62 9.23
CA LEU A 26 -0.62 17.34 10.49
C LEU A 26 -1.22 16.48 11.62
N ILE A 27 -1.97 15.43 11.29
CA ILE A 27 -2.59 14.55 12.28
C ILE A 27 -1.72 13.31 12.52
N PHE A 28 -1.36 12.61 11.45
CA PHE A 28 -0.71 11.30 11.48
C PHE A 28 0.73 11.40 12.00
N LEU A 29 1.50 12.39 11.55
CA LEU A 29 2.90 12.51 11.96
C LEU A 29 3.05 12.76 13.47
N PRO A 30 2.30 13.70 14.11
CA PRO A 30 2.33 13.83 15.56
C PRO A 30 1.85 12.57 16.28
N LEU A 31 0.82 11.88 15.77
CA LEU A 31 0.35 10.63 16.38
C LEU A 31 1.44 9.55 16.38
N VAL A 32 2.12 9.34 15.25
CA VAL A 32 3.25 8.39 15.17
C VAL A 32 4.38 8.81 16.10
N TYR A 33 4.71 10.11 16.15
CA TYR A 33 5.78 10.63 17.01
C TYR A 33 5.46 10.48 18.50
N MET A 34 4.25 10.84 18.93
CA MET A 34 3.83 10.78 20.34
C MET A 34 3.70 9.36 20.88
N ASN A 35 3.46 8.37 20.01
CA ASN A 35 3.30 6.98 20.39
C ASN A 35 4.52 6.13 19.93
N TRP A 36 5.66 6.75 19.61
CA TRP A 36 6.79 6.05 19.00
C TRP A 36 7.27 4.84 19.81
N ASP A 37 7.36 5.00 21.13
CA ASP A 37 7.81 3.94 22.03
C ASP A 37 6.80 2.78 22.17
N ASP A 38 5.53 3.02 21.81
CA ASP A 38 4.45 2.04 21.86
C ASP A 38 4.19 1.36 20.50
N ILE A 39 4.84 1.82 19.42
CA ILE A 39 4.67 1.25 18.09
C ILE A 39 5.43 -0.08 18.00
N PRO A 40 4.76 -1.20 17.67
CA PRO A 40 5.44 -2.47 17.47
C PRO A 40 6.46 -2.40 16.33
N ALA A 41 7.59 -3.09 16.50
CA ALA A 41 8.66 -3.14 15.50
C ALA A 41 8.21 -3.52 14.08
N PRO A 42 7.27 -4.48 13.89
CA PRO A 42 6.75 -4.80 12.55
C PRO A 42 5.96 -3.65 11.90
N ALA A 43 5.26 -2.83 12.68
CA ALA A 43 4.46 -1.72 12.17
C ALA A 43 5.30 -0.46 11.86
N ALA A 44 6.40 -0.25 12.58
CA ALA A 44 7.18 1.00 12.52
C ALA A 44 7.63 1.38 11.09
N PRO A 45 8.21 0.49 10.26
CA PRO A 45 8.66 0.85 8.92
C PRO A 45 7.51 1.33 8.02
N ALA A 46 6.34 0.69 8.12
CA ALA A 46 5.17 1.06 7.32
C ALA A 46 4.65 2.44 7.75
N LEU A 47 4.55 2.70 9.05
CA LEU A 47 4.10 4.00 9.58
C LEU A 47 5.05 5.15 9.21
N ILE A 48 6.37 4.90 9.20
CA ILE A 48 7.36 5.87 8.71
C ILE A 48 7.14 6.13 7.22
N ALA A 49 6.99 5.08 6.40
CA ALA A 49 6.78 5.22 4.97
C ALA A 49 5.49 5.98 4.63
N ILE A 50 4.40 5.71 5.37
CA ILE A 50 3.12 6.45 5.27
C ILE A 50 3.32 7.92 5.64
N SER A 51 4.03 8.21 6.73
CA SER A 51 4.32 9.58 7.17
C SER A 51 5.13 10.34 6.10
N CYS A 52 6.14 9.69 5.52
CA CYS A 52 6.91 10.24 4.42
C CYS A 52 6.03 10.51 3.18
N LEU A 53 5.14 9.58 2.81
CA LEU A 53 4.21 9.77 1.70
C LEU A 53 3.34 11.02 1.92
N PHE A 54 2.73 11.18 3.10
CA PHE A 54 1.89 12.35 3.37
C PHE A 54 2.70 13.65 3.29
N VAL A 55 3.92 13.67 3.84
CA VAL A 55 4.81 14.84 3.75
C VAL A 55 5.13 15.16 2.30
N PHE A 56 5.70 14.21 1.53
CA PHE A 56 6.13 14.48 0.17
C PHE A 56 4.96 14.76 -0.78
N SER A 57 3.85 14.04 -0.65
CA SER A 57 2.65 14.29 -1.43
C SER A 57 2.10 15.69 -1.16
N SER A 58 2.01 16.09 0.12
CA SER A 58 1.58 17.45 0.46
C SER A 58 2.55 18.50 -0.09
N LEU A 59 3.87 18.27 -0.04
CA LEU A 59 4.87 19.18 -0.60
C LEU A 59 4.74 19.33 -2.12
N VAL A 60 4.60 18.22 -2.87
CA VAL A 60 4.40 18.24 -4.33
C VAL A 60 3.23 19.13 -4.71
N HIS A 61 2.16 19.11 -3.92
CA HIS A 61 0.88 19.72 -4.30
C HIS A 61 0.61 21.09 -3.68
N LEU A 62 1.12 21.38 -2.49
CA LEU A 62 0.88 22.65 -1.79
C LEU A 62 1.97 23.68 -2.06
N VAL A 63 3.23 23.25 -2.26
CA VAL A 63 4.34 24.18 -2.48
C VAL A 63 4.34 24.65 -3.94
N PRO A 64 4.44 25.96 -4.21
CA PRO A 64 4.62 26.50 -5.55
C PRO A 64 6.11 26.43 -5.92
N TRP A 65 6.51 25.34 -6.57
CA TRP A 65 7.91 25.13 -6.96
C TRP A 65 8.33 26.11 -8.06
N LYS A 66 9.46 26.79 -7.88
CA LYS A 66 10.03 27.69 -8.90
C LYS A 66 10.86 26.96 -9.96
N SER A 67 11.31 25.75 -9.65
CA SER A 67 12.17 24.93 -10.52
C SER A 67 11.44 23.66 -10.90
N SER A 68 11.26 23.45 -12.21
CA SER A 68 10.65 22.23 -12.76
C SER A 68 11.48 20.98 -12.42
N ALA A 69 12.81 21.11 -12.36
CA ALA A 69 13.69 20.01 -11.95
C ALA A 69 13.44 19.59 -10.49
N LEU A 70 13.24 20.56 -9.60
CA LEU A 70 12.93 20.28 -8.20
C LEU A 70 11.54 19.66 -8.05
N GLU A 71 10.54 20.21 -8.74
CA GLU A 71 9.17 19.65 -8.74
C GLU A 71 9.16 18.19 -9.22
N GLN A 72 9.91 17.88 -10.29
CA GLN A 72 10.06 16.51 -10.79
C GLN A 72 10.76 15.60 -9.79
N ALA A 73 11.82 16.07 -9.13
CA ALA A 73 12.52 15.30 -8.11
C ALA A 73 11.60 14.95 -6.94
N ILE A 74 10.87 15.93 -6.39
CA ILE A 74 9.92 15.70 -5.28
C ILE A 74 8.77 14.79 -5.74
N THR A 75 8.30 14.92 -6.98
CA THR A 75 7.28 13.99 -7.55
C THR A 75 7.78 12.55 -7.64
N ARG A 76 9.07 12.33 -7.94
CA ARG A 76 9.67 10.98 -7.92
C ARG A 76 9.79 10.44 -6.49
N VAL A 77 10.13 11.29 -5.53
CA VAL A 77 10.18 10.91 -4.11
C VAL A 77 8.80 10.52 -3.60
N ASP A 78 7.78 11.34 -3.87
CA ASP A 78 6.38 11.07 -3.54
C ASP A 78 5.93 9.69 -4.04
N LYS A 79 6.13 9.41 -5.32
CA LYS A 79 5.84 8.09 -5.91
C LYS A 79 6.66 6.96 -5.28
N SER A 80 7.91 7.23 -4.91
CA SER A 80 8.77 6.23 -4.26
C SER A 80 8.32 5.93 -2.83
N CYS A 81 7.70 6.88 -2.12
CA CYS A 81 7.13 6.63 -0.80
C CYS A 81 5.97 5.63 -0.85
N SER A 82 5.11 5.69 -1.88
CA SER A 82 4.08 4.66 -2.11
C SER A 82 4.67 3.25 -2.27
N LEU A 83 5.82 3.15 -2.95
CA LEU A 83 6.54 1.88 -3.10
C LEU A 83 7.17 1.41 -1.79
N ALA A 84 7.75 2.36 -1.03
CA ALA A 84 8.33 2.07 0.27
C ALA A 84 7.28 1.50 1.25
N ILE A 85 6.05 1.99 1.20
CA ILE A 85 4.93 1.43 1.98
C ILE A 85 4.70 -0.04 1.63
N CYS A 86 4.71 -0.39 0.33
CA CYS A 86 4.55 -1.78 -0.10
C CYS A 86 5.67 -2.66 0.47
N VAL A 87 6.94 -2.26 0.31
CA VAL A 87 8.08 -3.02 0.88
C VAL A 87 7.94 -3.15 2.38
N ALA A 88 7.72 -2.04 3.08
CA ALA A 88 7.66 -2.01 4.53
C ALA A 88 6.53 -2.88 5.09
N SER A 89 5.35 -2.83 4.47
CA SER A 89 4.18 -3.59 4.94
C SER A 89 4.33 -5.08 4.68
N PHE A 90 4.94 -5.47 3.55
CA PHE A 90 5.11 -6.89 3.21
C PHE A 90 6.37 -7.52 3.80
N MET A 91 7.35 -6.71 4.20
CA MET A 91 8.52 -7.15 4.96
C MET A 91 8.31 -7.07 6.47
N ALA A 92 7.21 -6.44 6.96
CA ALA A 92 6.84 -6.42 8.37
C ALA A 92 6.88 -7.81 9.05
N PRO A 93 6.44 -8.91 8.42
CA PRO A 93 6.55 -10.25 8.99
C PRO A 93 7.97 -10.68 9.36
N GLN A 94 9.00 -10.20 8.63
CA GLN A 94 10.41 -10.48 8.94
C GLN A 94 10.86 -9.88 10.28
N LEU A 95 10.10 -8.91 10.79
CA LEU A 95 10.37 -8.22 12.06
C LEU A 95 9.56 -8.81 13.23
N LEU A 96 8.76 -9.85 12.98
CA LEU A 96 8.09 -10.58 14.06
C LEU A 96 9.11 -11.32 14.92
N GLU A 97 8.81 -11.48 16.21
CA GLU A 97 9.62 -12.31 17.09
C GLU A 97 9.43 -13.81 16.79
N SER A 98 8.21 -14.19 16.40
CA SER A 98 7.86 -15.55 16.00
C SER A 98 8.54 -15.94 14.69
N GLU A 99 9.41 -16.96 14.73
CA GLU A 99 9.99 -17.57 13.54
C GLU A 99 8.94 -18.33 12.71
N ALA A 100 7.91 -18.89 13.37
CA ALA A 100 6.85 -19.64 12.68
C ALA A 100 6.00 -18.77 11.75
N CYS A 101 5.91 -17.47 12.03
CA CYS A 101 5.17 -16.51 11.21
C CYS A 101 6.01 -15.88 10.08
N LYS A 102 7.31 -16.16 10.02
CA LYS A 102 8.19 -15.55 9.02
C LYS A 102 8.09 -16.28 7.69
N PRO A 103 7.74 -15.60 6.59
CA PRO A 103 7.85 -16.20 5.27
C PRO A 103 9.32 -16.46 4.95
N ASP A 104 9.59 -17.47 4.12
CA ASP A 104 10.94 -17.70 3.61
C ASP A 104 11.50 -16.43 2.94
N PHE A 105 12.80 -16.22 3.08
CA PHE A 105 13.45 -15.04 2.48
C PHE A 105 13.30 -15.03 0.97
N SER A 106 13.40 -16.19 0.31
CA SER A 106 13.24 -16.31 -1.15
C SER A 106 11.81 -15.95 -1.56
N PHE A 107 10.82 -16.38 -0.79
CA PHE A 107 9.43 -15.99 -1.01
C PHE A 107 9.27 -14.48 -0.92
N SER A 108 9.77 -13.87 0.16
CA SER A 108 9.71 -12.42 0.38
C SER A 108 10.41 -11.66 -0.75
N LEU A 109 11.59 -12.12 -1.18
CA LEU A 109 12.34 -11.48 -2.25
C LEU A 109 11.61 -11.56 -3.59
N LEU A 110 11.08 -12.72 -3.97
CA LEU A 110 10.44 -12.94 -5.27
C LEU A 110 9.06 -12.26 -5.38
N THR A 111 8.31 -12.20 -4.28
CA THR A 111 6.94 -11.66 -4.27
C THR A 111 6.86 -10.18 -3.93
N VAL A 112 7.86 -9.65 -3.21
CA VAL A 112 7.88 -8.26 -2.75
C VAL A 112 9.10 -7.54 -3.29
N GLY A 113 10.29 -8.03 -2.97
CA GLY A 113 11.55 -7.33 -3.26
C GLY A 113 11.74 -7.03 -4.75
N ILE A 114 11.59 -8.05 -5.61
CA ILE A 114 11.75 -7.91 -7.05
C ILE A 114 10.63 -7.05 -7.66
N PRO A 115 9.33 -7.33 -7.44
CA PRO A 115 8.27 -6.50 -8.00
C PRO A 115 8.40 -5.03 -7.60
N VAL A 116 8.63 -4.74 -6.32
CA VAL A 116 8.75 -3.35 -5.87
C VAL A 116 10.05 -2.71 -6.35
N GLY A 117 11.15 -3.47 -6.44
CA GLY A 117 12.39 -2.99 -7.05
C GLY A 117 12.20 -2.58 -8.51
N LEU A 118 11.47 -3.39 -9.29
CA LEU A 118 11.09 -3.05 -10.67
C LEU A 118 10.19 -1.81 -10.70
N SER A 119 9.25 -1.67 -9.76
CA SER A 119 8.42 -0.47 -9.64
C SER A 119 9.27 0.78 -9.38
N PHE A 120 10.28 0.67 -8.51
CA PHE A 120 11.17 1.77 -8.15
C PHE A 120 11.97 2.25 -9.36
N PHE A 121 12.59 1.33 -10.10
CA PHE A 121 13.24 1.69 -11.36
C PHE A 121 12.25 2.27 -12.37
N GLY A 122 11.04 1.73 -12.43
CA GLY A 122 9.96 2.28 -13.26
C GLY A 122 9.66 3.75 -12.92
N VAL A 123 9.57 4.10 -11.64
CA VAL A 123 9.38 5.49 -11.19
C VAL A 123 10.58 6.38 -11.56
N LEU A 124 11.80 5.90 -11.38
CA LEU A 124 13.02 6.64 -11.72
C LEU A 124 13.12 6.96 -13.22
N PHE A 125 12.77 6.00 -14.07
CA PHE A 125 12.84 6.14 -15.53
C PHE A 125 11.54 6.64 -16.18
N GLY A 126 10.51 6.96 -15.39
CA GLY A 126 9.24 7.51 -15.91
C GLY A 126 8.32 6.48 -16.57
N LEU A 127 8.51 5.18 -16.30
CA LEU A 127 7.69 4.08 -16.78
C LEU A 127 6.45 3.86 -15.90
N GLY A 128 5.66 4.92 -15.73
CA GLY A 128 4.55 5.00 -14.77
C GLY A 128 3.63 3.75 -14.72
N PRO A 129 3.01 3.32 -15.83
CA PRO A 129 2.07 2.19 -15.82
C PRO A 129 2.70 0.86 -15.38
N ILE A 130 3.96 0.61 -15.75
CA ILE A 130 4.70 -0.61 -15.41
C ILE A 130 5.00 -0.63 -13.90
N ALA A 131 5.28 0.53 -13.32
CA ALA A 131 5.55 0.65 -11.89
C ALA A 131 4.34 0.28 -11.03
N PHE A 132 3.13 0.63 -11.45
CA PHE A 132 1.92 0.29 -10.70
C PHE A 132 1.46 -1.16 -10.92
N ALA A 133 1.66 -1.73 -12.11
CA ALA A 133 1.35 -3.13 -12.37
C ALA A 133 2.15 -4.09 -11.47
N SER A 134 3.43 -3.78 -11.24
CA SER A 134 4.31 -4.56 -10.36
C SER A 134 3.90 -4.48 -8.88
N CYS A 135 3.39 -3.34 -8.40
CA CYS A 135 2.75 -3.27 -7.08
C CYS A 135 1.51 -4.17 -7.00
N GLY A 136 0.68 -4.19 -8.05
CA GLY A 136 -0.49 -5.07 -8.11
C GLY A 136 -0.13 -6.56 -7.98
N VAL A 137 0.96 -6.99 -8.61
CA VAL A 137 1.50 -8.35 -8.45
C VAL A 137 1.91 -8.62 -7.01
N ALA A 138 2.63 -7.69 -6.36
CA ALA A 138 3.03 -7.84 -4.97
C ALA A 138 1.83 -7.98 -4.01
N PHE A 139 0.79 -7.15 -4.19
CA PHE A 139 -0.45 -7.26 -3.42
C PHE A 139 -1.15 -8.62 -3.61
N ALA A 140 -1.26 -9.08 -4.85
CA ALA A 140 -1.87 -10.38 -5.14
C ALA A 140 -1.08 -11.54 -4.51
N SER A 141 0.25 -11.49 -4.56
CA SER A 141 1.11 -12.49 -3.93
C SER A 141 0.99 -12.50 -2.41
N VAL A 142 0.81 -11.34 -1.78
CA VAL A 142 0.65 -11.23 -0.32
C VAL A 142 -0.72 -11.73 0.12
N ILE A 143 -1.80 -11.39 -0.59
CA ILE A 143 -3.13 -11.96 -0.34
C ILE A 143 -3.08 -13.48 -0.48
N TRP A 144 -2.43 -13.98 -1.54
CA TRP A 144 -2.30 -15.42 -1.74
C TRP A 144 -1.58 -16.10 -0.57
N PHE A 145 -0.46 -15.54 -0.12
CA PHE A 145 0.31 -16.13 0.97
C PHE A 145 -0.43 -16.01 2.30
N TYR A 146 -0.65 -14.80 2.78
CA TYR A 146 -1.21 -14.61 4.11
C TYR A 146 -2.69 -14.97 4.19
N GLY A 147 -3.46 -14.69 3.14
CA GLY A 147 -4.89 -14.97 3.12
C GLY A 147 -5.25 -16.44 3.04
N LEU A 148 -4.33 -17.29 2.56
CA LEU A 148 -4.56 -18.73 2.48
C LEU A 148 -3.76 -19.53 3.52
N HIS A 149 -2.65 -18.99 4.04
CA HIS A 149 -1.78 -19.72 4.98
C HIS A 149 -1.94 -19.25 6.43
N VAL A 150 -2.42 -18.03 6.67
CA VAL A 150 -2.70 -17.55 8.02
C VAL A 150 -4.21 -17.52 8.23
N ALA A 151 -4.69 -18.31 9.18
CA ALA A 151 -6.13 -18.43 9.50
C ALA A 151 -6.67 -17.22 10.30
N ASP A 152 -6.26 -16.00 9.94
CA ASP A 152 -6.74 -14.77 10.55
C ASP A 152 -7.67 -14.03 9.57
N THR A 153 -8.96 -14.04 9.91
CA THR A 153 -10.01 -13.44 9.09
C THR A 153 -9.94 -11.91 9.10
N GLU A 154 -9.52 -11.28 10.19
CA GLU A 154 -9.41 -9.83 10.27
C GLU A 154 -8.28 -9.33 9.37
N PHE A 155 -7.11 -9.96 9.48
CA PHE A 155 -5.96 -9.62 8.63
C PHE A 155 -6.26 -9.88 7.15
N PHE A 156 -6.93 -10.99 6.83
CA PHE A 156 -7.37 -11.27 5.46
C PHE A 156 -8.24 -10.14 4.89
N TYR A 157 -9.27 -9.71 5.64
CA TYR A 157 -10.14 -8.63 5.17
C TYR A 157 -9.44 -7.28 5.10
N CYS A 158 -8.48 -7.00 5.99
CA CYS A 158 -7.65 -5.81 5.88
C CYS A 158 -6.80 -5.85 4.60
N LEU A 159 -6.13 -6.96 4.30
CA LEU A 159 -5.32 -7.12 3.07
C LEU A 159 -6.16 -7.02 1.80
N LEU A 160 -7.34 -7.66 1.79
CA LEU A 160 -8.29 -7.59 0.69
C LEU A 160 -8.78 -6.15 0.50
N GLY A 161 -9.18 -5.49 1.59
CA GLY A 161 -9.61 -4.09 1.58
C GLY A 161 -8.53 -3.16 1.05
N CYS A 162 -7.29 -3.29 1.53
CA CYS A 162 -6.13 -2.55 1.00
C CYS A 162 -6.00 -2.73 -0.50
N THR A 163 -6.01 -3.97 -0.97
CA THR A 163 -5.79 -4.28 -2.40
C THR A 163 -6.89 -3.70 -3.27
N LEU A 164 -8.15 -3.82 -2.86
CA LEU A 164 -9.28 -3.24 -3.58
C LEU A 164 -9.21 -1.72 -3.63
N LEU A 165 -8.85 -1.08 -2.51
CA LEU A 165 -8.69 0.38 -2.44
C LEU A 165 -7.53 0.86 -3.32
N TYR A 166 -6.35 0.23 -3.25
CA TYR A 166 -5.24 0.60 -4.13
C TYR A 166 -5.53 0.35 -5.61
N ALA A 167 -6.19 -0.77 -5.94
CA ALA A 167 -6.62 -1.05 -7.31
C ALA A 167 -7.63 0.01 -7.81
N LEU A 168 -8.58 0.41 -6.97
CA LEU A 168 -9.52 1.48 -7.29
C LEU A 168 -8.83 2.83 -7.45
N GLY A 169 -7.90 3.19 -6.54
CA GLY A 169 -7.11 4.41 -6.64
C GLY A 169 -6.29 4.47 -7.93
N PHE A 170 -5.64 3.36 -8.29
CA PHE A 170 -4.92 3.22 -9.55
C PHE A 170 -5.85 3.33 -10.76
N TYR A 171 -7.01 2.66 -10.73
CA TYR A 171 -8.01 2.75 -11.78
C TYR A 171 -8.47 4.20 -11.98
N LEU A 172 -8.83 4.91 -10.90
CA LEU A 172 -9.21 6.33 -10.95
C LEU A 172 -8.10 7.20 -11.55
N TYR A 173 -6.84 6.93 -11.19
CA TYR A 173 -5.68 7.64 -11.73
C TYR A 173 -5.47 7.39 -13.23
N ALA A 174 -5.52 6.12 -13.65
CA ALA A 174 -5.23 5.71 -15.02
C ALA A 174 -6.36 6.07 -15.99
N SER A 175 -7.62 5.86 -15.57
CA SER A 175 -8.81 6.16 -16.37
C SER A 175 -9.22 7.64 -16.31
N GLN A 176 -8.67 8.39 -15.35
CA GLN A 176 -9.05 9.78 -15.08
C GLN A 176 -10.57 9.96 -14.85
N VAL A 177 -11.22 8.94 -14.28
CA VAL A 177 -12.65 8.98 -13.96
C VAL A 177 -12.95 10.12 -12.99
N GLY A 178 -13.91 10.96 -13.35
CA GLY A 178 -14.21 12.21 -12.66
C GLY A 178 -13.51 13.44 -13.26
N GLY A 179 -12.65 13.28 -14.27
CA GLY A 179 -12.12 14.37 -15.08
C GLY A 179 -11.30 15.43 -14.33
N HIS A 180 -10.98 16.52 -15.05
CA HIS A 180 -10.19 17.64 -14.55
C HIS A 180 -11.09 18.77 -14.05
N HIS A 181 -11.66 18.61 -12.87
CA HIS A 181 -12.44 19.67 -12.24
C HIS A 181 -11.55 20.61 -11.41
N PRO A 182 -11.90 21.91 -11.34
CA PRO A 182 -11.06 22.93 -10.68
C PRO A 182 -10.98 22.81 -9.16
N PHE A 183 -11.93 22.11 -8.54
CA PHE A 183 -11.99 21.94 -7.08
C PHE A 183 -11.69 20.50 -6.66
N TRP A 184 -12.31 19.52 -7.32
CA TRP A 184 -12.22 18.11 -6.95
C TRP A 184 -12.34 17.24 -8.20
N GLY A 185 -11.22 16.70 -8.66
CA GLY A 185 -11.14 15.85 -9.85
C GLY A 185 -10.76 14.41 -9.52
N TYR A 186 -10.41 13.66 -10.57
CA TYR A 186 -9.99 12.25 -10.46
C TYR A 186 -8.82 12.04 -9.48
N HIS A 187 -7.93 13.04 -9.36
CA HIS A 187 -6.73 12.95 -8.55
C HIS A 187 -7.04 13.09 -7.06
N GLU A 188 -7.97 13.97 -6.69
CA GLU A 188 -8.46 14.09 -5.31
C GLU A 188 -9.23 12.84 -4.89
N TRP A 189 -10.02 12.25 -5.79
CA TRP A 189 -10.64 10.93 -5.55
C TRP A 189 -9.59 9.84 -5.34
N MET A 190 -8.53 9.83 -6.15
CA MET A 190 -7.42 8.89 -5.96
C MET A 190 -6.78 9.07 -4.58
N HIS A 191 -6.43 10.29 -4.17
CA HIS A 191 -5.87 10.54 -2.83
C HIS A 191 -6.82 10.13 -1.70
N LEU A 192 -8.13 10.34 -1.85
CA LEU A 192 -9.11 9.90 -0.86
C LEU A 192 -9.09 8.39 -0.69
N ILE A 193 -9.16 7.66 -1.79
CA ILE A 193 -9.15 6.19 -1.78
C ILE A 193 -7.80 5.66 -1.27
N ASP A 194 -6.69 6.27 -1.70
CA ASP A 194 -5.34 5.94 -1.25
C ASP A 194 -5.20 6.14 0.27
N THR A 195 -5.68 7.28 0.79
CA THR A 195 -5.69 7.57 2.23
C THR A 195 -6.48 6.54 3.02
N ILE A 196 -7.67 6.15 2.56
CA ILE A 196 -8.45 5.09 3.22
C ILE A 196 -7.68 3.76 3.17
N GLY A 197 -7.05 3.44 2.04
CA GLY A 197 -6.17 2.27 1.89
C GLY A 197 -5.02 2.27 2.89
N LEU A 198 -4.37 3.41 3.11
CA LEU A 198 -3.27 3.56 4.09
C LEU A 198 -3.76 3.36 5.53
N LEU A 199 -4.99 3.77 5.86
CA LEU A 199 -5.60 3.51 7.17
C LEU A 199 -5.89 2.03 7.38
N VAL A 200 -6.44 1.35 6.36
CA VAL A 200 -6.66 -0.11 6.42
C VAL A 200 -5.32 -0.85 6.52
N ASN A 201 -4.29 -0.39 5.80
CA ASN A 201 -2.95 -0.98 5.87
C ASN A 201 -2.32 -0.78 7.25
N THR A 202 -2.51 0.41 7.84
CA THR A 202 -2.11 0.68 9.23
C THR A 202 -2.74 -0.34 10.18
N ARG A 203 -4.06 -0.59 10.06
CA ARG A 203 -4.72 -1.64 10.86
C ARG A 203 -4.11 -3.01 10.60
N ALA A 204 -3.87 -3.38 9.33
CA ALA A 204 -3.29 -4.67 8.96
C ALA A 204 -1.93 -4.90 9.63
N VAL A 205 -1.02 -3.93 9.60
CA VAL A 205 0.32 -4.08 10.22
C VAL A 205 0.25 -4.13 11.75
N PHE A 206 -0.73 -3.47 12.38
CA PHE A 206 -0.95 -3.61 13.83
C PHE A 206 -1.53 -4.98 14.20
N VAL A 207 -2.48 -5.52 13.41
CA VAL A 207 -3.00 -6.88 13.60
C VAL A 207 -1.87 -7.89 13.47
N LEU A 208 -1.08 -7.81 12.39
CA LEU A 208 0.10 -8.65 12.18
C LEU A 208 1.08 -8.58 13.36
N SER A 209 1.29 -7.39 13.94
CA SER A 209 2.21 -7.20 15.06
C SER A 209 1.78 -7.93 16.34
N SER A 210 0.54 -8.42 16.41
CA SER A 210 0.04 -9.22 17.52
C SER A 210 0.23 -10.73 17.33
N TYR A 211 0.79 -11.17 16.19
CA TYR A 211 0.94 -12.58 15.88
C TYR A 211 2.00 -13.25 16.75
N THR A 212 1.62 -14.42 17.26
CA THR A 212 2.46 -15.30 18.07
C THR A 212 2.65 -16.64 17.36
N ASP A 213 3.60 -17.46 17.85
CA ASP A 213 3.82 -18.81 17.33
C ASP A 213 2.53 -19.65 17.35
N GLU A 214 1.67 -19.49 18.35
CA GLU A 214 0.39 -20.20 18.49
C GLU A 214 -0.58 -19.87 17.35
N ILE A 215 -0.67 -18.60 16.95
CA ILE A 215 -1.57 -18.15 15.86
C ILE A 215 -1.11 -18.74 14.52
N CYS A 216 0.20 -18.71 14.25
CA CYS A 216 0.76 -19.18 12.99
C CYS A 216 0.83 -20.72 12.90
N SER A 217 0.98 -21.42 14.01
CA SER A 217 0.95 -22.89 14.07
C SER A 217 -0.48 -23.46 14.09
N ALA A 218 -1.48 -22.73 14.59
CA ALA A 218 -2.88 -23.14 14.47
C ALA A 218 -3.35 -23.17 13.00
N GLY A 219 -2.87 -22.21 12.19
CA GLY A 219 -3.16 -22.14 10.76
C GLY A 219 -2.68 -23.35 9.95
N SER A 220 -1.53 -23.95 10.32
CA SER A 220 -1.00 -25.13 9.61
C SER A 220 -1.88 -26.36 9.79
N THR A 221 -2.52 -26.54 10.96
CA THR A 221 -3.45 -27.65 11.20
C THR A 221 -4.75 -27.55 10.40
N VAL A 222 -5.24 -26.33 10.15
CA VAL A 222 -6.43 -26.11 9.31
C VAL A 222 -6.08 -26.23 7.82
N ALA A 223 -4.95 -25.67 7.39
CA ALA A 223 -4.47 -25.80 6.02
C ALA A 223 -4.17 -27.26 5.63
N GLU A 224 -3.57 -28.06 6.52
CA GLU A 224 -3.42 -29.51 6.28
C GLU A 224 -4.77 -30.22 6.14
N SER A 225 -5.78 -29.84 6.95
CA SER A 225 -7.11 -30.44 6.84
C SER A 225 -7.84 -30.05 5.54
N VAL A 226 -7.68 -28.82 5.04
CA VAL A 226 -8.33 -28.32 3.82
C VAL A 226 -7.58 -28.76 2.56
N VAL A 227 -6.25 -28.85 2.60
CA VAL A 227 -5.44 -29.37 1.47
C VAL A 227 -5.58 -30.89 1.34
N HIS A 228 -5.72 -31.64 2.45
CA HIS A 228 -6.00 -33.09 2.36
C HIS A 228 -7.47 -33.43 2.07
N SER A 229 -8.44 -32.59 2.44
CA SER A 229 -9.86 -32.84 2.13
C SER A 229 -10.33 -32.21 0.81
N GLY A 230 -9.70 -31.12 0.35
CA GLY A 230 -10.13 -30.33 -0.80
C GLY A 230 -9.61 -30.78 -2.16
N LEU A 231 -8.68 -31.74 -2.22
CA LEU A 231 -8.17 -32.27 -3.50
C LEU A 231 -8.63 -33.70 -3.85
N LEU A 232 -9.38 -34.37 -2.96
CA LEU A 232 -9.81 -35.76 -3.18
C LEU A 232 -11.31 -36.03 -3.07
N ASN A 233 -12.17 -35.08 -2.62
CA ASN A 233 -13.58 -35.41 -2.36
C ASN A 233 -14.67 -34.63 -3.13
N ASP A 234 -14.37 -33.62 -3.95
CA ASP A 234 -15.42 -32.79 -4.57
C ASP A 234 -15.50 -32.86 -6.12
N LEU A 235 -15.48 -34.09 -6.65
CA LEU A 235 -15.94 -34.37 -8.02
C LEU A 235 -17.07 -35.42 -8.10
N SER A 236 -17.59 -35.89 -6.97
CA SER A 236 -18.69 -36.86 -6.93
C SER A 236 -20.06 -36.25 -7.28
N TRP A 237 -20.19 -34.92 -7.26
CA TRP A 237 -21.44 -34.22 -7.61
C TRP A 237 -21.59 -33.89 -9.10
N LEU A 238 -20.63 -34.25 -9.95
CA LEU A 238 -20.70 -34.07 -11.42
C LEU A 238 -21.19 -35.32 -12.18
N SER A 239 -21.58 -36.40 -11.50
CA SER A 239 -22.26 -37.52 -12.16
C SER A 239 -23.76 -37.24 -12.27
N ILE A 240 -24.14 -36.58 -13.37
CA ILE A 240 -25.51 -36.57 -13.88
C ILE A 240 -25.84 -38.00 -14.33
N GLN A 241 -26.81 -38.63 -13.68
CA GLN A 241 -27.67 -39.67 -14.25
C GLN A 241 -29.11 -39.16 -14.23
#